data_AF-A0A523N199-F1
#
_entry.id   AF-A0A523N199-F1
#
_cell.length_a   1.000
_cell.length_b   1.000
_cell.length_c   1.000
_cell.angle_alpha   90.00
_cell.angle_beta   90.00
_cell.angle_gamma   90.00
#
_symmetry.space_group_name_H-M   'P 1'
#
loop_
_entity.id
_entity.type
_entity.pdbx_description
1 polymer ?
#
loop_
_entity_poly.entity_id
_entity_poly.type
_entity_poly.pdbx_seq_one_letter_code
_entity_poly.pdbx_strand_id
1 'polypeptide(L)'
;MKRHLQTRMAVIVWAWVLVLALPVSGKTAGSGYEYQLYSNPENFGLVIFPRKMIFPELEETVQSLGFKKVESGKAVMRSGSKKENFTYMMPKAVQKKHWLEKFIILQILTDGVGIMVGIYEQEFGLTLPTKVFIAEGLKDNILKTLKIFRRQLREEKQEIHWVPDGIMKNEWRRLY
;
A
#
# COMPACT_ATOMS: atom_id res chain seq x y z
N MET A 1 -21.91 26.79 -70.50
CA MET A 1 -20.94 27.67 -71.21
C MET A 1 -19.74 27.88 -70.29
N LYS A 2 -18.52 27.68 -70.82
CA LYS A 2 -17.17 28.02 -70.28
C LYS A 2 -17.17 29.42 -69.60
N ARG A 3 -16.31 29.83 -68.66
CA ARG A 3 -15.11 29.35 -67.94
C ARG A 3 -14.70 30.48 -66.96
N HIS A 4 -13.95 30.14 -65.90
CA HIS A 4 -12.93 30.97 -65.21
C HIS A 4 -13.39 32.18 -64.36
N LEU A 5 -12.74 32.60 -63.26
CA LEU A 5 -11.69 32.07 -62.38
C LEU A 5 -11.49 33.14 -61.28
N GLN A 6 -11.16 32.70 -60.05
CA GLN A 6 -10.41 33.44 -59.00
C GLN A 6 -11.13 34.63 -58.30
N THR A 7 -11.10 34.78 -56.97
CA THR A 7 -9.92 34.72 -56.09
C THR A 7 -10.34 34.58 -54.62
N ARG A 8 -9.80 33.54 -53.96
CA ARG A 8 -9.26 33.46 -52.58
C ARG A 8 -9.95 34.29 -51.48
N MET A 9 -10.39 33.63 -50.42
CA MET A 9 -9.96 33.90 -49.03
C MET A 9 -10.26 32.64 -48.21
N ALA A 10 -9.19 31.93 -47.86
CA ALA A 10 -9.22 30.75 -47.02
C ALA A 10 -9.51 31.18 -45.57
N VAL A 11 -10.64 30.78 -45.01
CA VAL A 11 -10.84 30.77 -43.56
C VAL A 11 -10.69 29.34 -43.09
N ILE A 12 -9.46 29.06 -42.66
CA ILE A 12 -8.99 27.82 -42.08
C ILE A 12 -9.64 27.72 -40.68
N VAL A 13 -10.75 26.99 -40.56
CA VAL A 13 -11.34 26.62 -39.27
C VAL A 13 -10.73 25.29 -38.83
N TRP A 14 -9.57 25.34 -38.20
CA TRP A 14 -9.00 24.17 -37.53
C TRP A 14 -9.62 24.08 -36.13
N ALA A 15 -10.68 23.30 -36.02
CA ALA A 15 -11.22 22.87 -34.73
C ALA A 15 -10.25 21.89 -34.07
N TRP A 16 -9.31 22.41 -33.30
CA TRP A 16 -8.57 21.64 -32.32
C TRP A 16 -9.51 21.26 -31.17
N VAL A 17 -10.14 20.09 -31.24
CA VAL A 17 -10.70 19.44 -30.06
C VAL A 17 -9.52 18.83 -29.30
N LEU A 18 -8.81 19.67 -28.55
CA LEU A 18 -7.86 19.22 -27.55
C LEU A 18 -8.70 18.66 -26.39
N VAL A 19 -9.00 17.36 -26.43
CA VAL A 19 -9.46 16.63 -25.24
C VAL A 19 -8.31 16.71 -24.26
N LEU A 20 -8.41 17.66 -23.33
CA LEU A 20 -7.64 17.73 -22.11
C LEU A 20 -7.84 16.41 -21.37
N ALA A 21 -6.97 15.44 -21.67
CA ALA A 21 -6.66 14.33 -20.77
C ALA A 21 -5.93 14.92 -19.56
N LEU A 22 -6.65 15.71 -18.77
CA LEU A 22 -6.25 15.99 -17.41
C LEU A 22 -6.26 14.62 -16.72
N PRO A 23 -5.13 14.11 -16.21
CA PRO A 23 -5.21 13.00 -15.28
C PRO A 23 -6.09 13.52 -14.15
N VAL A 24 -7.29 12.95 -14.01
CA VAL A 24 -8.06 13.05 -12.78
C VAL A 24 -7.22 12.32 -11.75
N SER A 25 -6.24 13.05 -11.23
CA SER A 25 -5.58 12.72 -9.99
C SER A 25 -6.70 12.88 -8.98
N GLY A 26 -7.44 11.78 -8.76
CA GLY A 26 -8.35 11.66 -7.65
C GLY A 26 -7.54 11.97 -6.41
N LYS A 27 -7.61 13.23 -5.97
CA LYS A 27 -7.17 13.63 -4.64
C LYS A 27 -8.14 12.93 -3.72
N THR A 28 -7.83 11.67 -3.38
CA THR A 28 -8.35 11.06 -2.17
C THR A 28 -8.11 12.09 -1.07
N ALA A 29 -9.19 12.52 -0.42
CA ALA A 29 -9.11 13.44 0.71
C ALA A 29 -8.15 12.82 1.72
N GLY A 30 -6.91 13.31 1.73
CA GLY A 30 -5.91 12.88 2.70
C GLY A 30 -6.47 13.25 4.05
N SER A 31 -6.59 12.29 4.95
CA SER A 31 -6.82 12.65 6.34
C SER A 31 -5.66 13.54 6.75
N GLY A 32 -5.89 14.52 7.64
CA GLY A 32 -4.80 15.37 8.14
C GLY A 32 -3.67 14.60 8.84
N TYR A 33 -3.74 13.26 8.89
CA TYR A 33 -2.73 12.40 9.46
C TYR A 33 -1.64 12.07 8.45
N GLU A 34 -0.41 12.27 8.89
CA GLU A 34 0.76 11.76 8.20
C GLU A 34 1.09 10.36 8.71
N TYR A 35 1.60 9.50 7.82
CA TYR A 35 2.14 8.20 8.17
C TYR A 35 3.66 8.19 8.05
N GLN A 36 4.30 7.26 8.76
CA GLN A 36 5.65 6.80 8.52
C GLN A 36 5.60 5.32 8.13
N LEU A 37 6.17 4.98 6.97
CA LEU A 37 6.37 3.61 6.51
C LEU A 37 7.79 3.17 6.84
N TYR A 38 7.86 1.94 7.36
CA TYR A 38 9.08 1.20 7.59
C TYR A 38 9.03 -0.11 6.80
N SER A 39 10.21 -0.62 6.43
CA SER A 39 10.36 -1.93 5.80
C SER A 39 11.53 -2.68 6.43
N ASN A 40 11.46 -4.01 6.44
CA ASN A 40 12.57 -4.88 6.83
C ASN A 40 13.15 -5.62 5.60
N PRO A 41 14.28 -6.35 5.74
CA PRO A 41 14.89 -7.12 4.64
C PRO A 41 14.03 -8.27 4.09
N GLU A 42 12.98 -8.66 4.79
CA GLU A 42 12.03 -9.69 4.37
C GLU A 42 10.87 -9.13 3.53
N ASN A 43 10.91 -7.83 3.19
CA ASN A 43 9.85 -7.08 2.51
C ASN A 43 8.52 -7.04 3.28
N PHE A 44 8.56 -7.17 4.62
CA PHE A 44 7.42 -6.86 5.46
C PHE A 44 7.39 -5.37 5.75
N GLY A 45 6.20 -4.78 5.68
CA GLY A 45 5.99 -3.38 6.00
C GLY A 45 5.52 -3.16 7.44
N LEU A 46 5.80 -1.97 7.97
CA LEU A 46 5.20 -1.47 9.20
C LEU A 46 4.82 -0.01 8.98
N VAL A 47 3.54 0.31 9.14
CA VAL A 47 2.97 1.65 8.93
C VAL A 47 2.55 2.21 10.27
N ILE A 48 3.10 3.36 10.66
CA ILE A 48 2.71 4.05 11.90
C ILE A 48 2.03 5.36 11.58
N PHE A 49 0.90 5.64 12.23
CA PHE A 49 0.25 6.94 12.18
C PHE A 49 -0.46 7.24 13.52
N PRO A 50 -0.67 8.52 13.87
CA PRO A 50 -0.11 9.71 13.22
C PRO A 50 1.41 9.81 13.43
N ARG A 51 2.16 10.17 12.39
CA ARG A 51 3.64 10.26 12.42
C ARG A 51 4.16 11.14 13.55
N LYS A 52 3.47 12.25 13.83
CA LYS A 52 3.84 13.21 14.88
C LYS A 52 3.76 12.65 16.32
N MET A 53 3.13 11.50 16.50
CA MET A 53 2.95 10.84 17.80
C MET A 53 3.93 9.68 18.02
N ILE A 54 4.84 9.43 17.07
CA ILE A 54 5.87 8.39 17.22
C ILE A 54 6.85 8.85 18.30
N PHE A 55 6.84 8.16 19.43
CA PHE A 55 7.74 8.40 20.56
C PHE A 55 9.03 7.55 20.45
N PRO A 56 10.14 7.97 21.09
CA PRO A 56 11.45 7.33 20.94
C PRO A 56 11.47 5.83 21.24
N GLU A 57 10.77 5.38 22.28
CA GLU A 57 10.74 3.99 22.70
C GLU A 57 10.08 3.08 21.65
N LEU A 58 9.05 3.60 20.96
CA LEU A 58 8.42 2.91 19.83
C LEU A 58 9.37 2.84 18.64
N GLU A 59 10.04 3.95 18.33
CA GLU A 59 11.01 4.04 17.25
C GLU A 59 12.17 3.06 17.46
N GLU A 60 12.74 3.02 18.66
CA GLU A 60 13.80 2.08 19.04
C GLU A 60 13.31 0.64 18.94
N THR A 61 12.09 0.35 19.43
CA THR A 61 11.47 -0.97 19.30
C THR A 61 11.40 -1.41 17.85
N VAL A 62 10.89 -0.55 16.96
CA VAL A 62 10.75 -0.83 15.53
C VAL A 62 12.12 -1.06 14.89
N GLN A 63 13.11 -0.22 15.18
CA GLN A 63 14.47 -0.38 14.65
C GLN A 63 15.15 -1.67 15.15
N SER A 64 14.98 -2.04 16.43
CA SER A 64 15.52 -3.27 17.01
C SER A 64 14.97 -4.54 16.33
N LEU A 65 13.79 -4.44 15.71
CA LEU A 65 13.16 -5.50 14.93
C LEU A 65 13.61 -5.55 13.46
N GLY A 66 14.59 -4.71 13.09
CA GLY A 66 15.18 -4.68 11.75
C GLY A 66 14.41 -3.83 10.73
N PHE A 67 13.42 -3.06 11.18
CA PHE A 67 12.69 -2.13 10.32
C PHE A 67 13.45 -0.81 10.14
N LYS A 68 13.48 -0.31 8.91
CA LYS A 68 14.08 0.97 8.53
C LYS A 68 13.03 1.89 7.92
N LYS A 69 13.11 3.19 8.17
CA LYS A 69 12.26 4.19 7.52
C LYS A 69 12.48 4.15 6.01
N VAL A 70 11.40 4.12 5.24
CA VAL A 70 11.47 4.10 3.77
C VAL A 70 10.69 5.24 3.12
N GLU A 71 9.54 5.63 3.66
CA GLU A 71 8.73 6.70 3.08
C GLU A 71 7.77 7.29 4.10
N SER A 72 7.38 8.56 3.91
CA SER A 72 6.36 9.22 4.71
C SER A 72 5.46 10.04 3.81
N GLY A 73 4.23 10.32 4.25
CA GLY A 73 3.28 11.08 3.46
C GLY A 73 1.92 11.19 4.13
N LYS A 74 0.92 11.65 3.39
CA LYS A 74 -0.46 11.71 3.89
C LYS A 74 -1.12 10.34 3.87
N ALA A 75 -1.72 9.96 4.99
CA ALA A 75 -2.48 8.74 5.08
C ALA A 75 -3.80 8.87 4.33
N VAL A 76 -4.30 7.74 3.82
CA VAL A 76 -5.59 7.63 3.15
C VAL A 76 -6.43 6.58 3.87
N MET A 77 -7.73 6.83 4.00
CA MET A 77 -8.65 5.83 4.53
C MET A 77 -8.74 4.67 3.55
N ARG A 78 -8.57 3.45 4.04
CA ARG A 78 -8.67 2.23 3.22
C ARG A 78 -9.48 1.18 3.95
N SER A 79 -10.28 0.44 3.19
CA SER A 79 -11.09 -0.66 3.69
C SER A 79 -10.39 -2.01 3.46
N GLY A 80 -10.69 -2.98 4.31
CA GLY A 80 -10.41 -4.39 4.05
C GLY A 80 -11.19 -4.93 2.85
N SER A 81 -10.81 -6.12 2.37
CA SER A 81 -11.46 -6.83 1.25
C SER A 81 -12.95 -7.05 1.50
N LYS A 82 -13.35 -7.35 2.74
CA LYS A 82 -14.74 -7.52 3.16
C LYS A 82 -15.48 -6.21 3.48
N LYS A 83 -14.83 -5.05 3.36
CA LYS A 83 -15.34 -3.71 3.75
C LYS A 83 -15.77 -3.56 5.22
N GLU A 84 -15.57 -4.57 6.06
CA GLU A 84 -15.93 -4.56 7.49
C GLU A 84 -15.00 -3.68 8.33
N ASN A 85 -13.72 -3.60 7.94
CA ASN A 85 -12.70 -2.82 8.64
C ASN A 85 -12.23 -1.64 7.78
N PHE A 86 -12.06 -0.47 8.38
CA PHE A 86 -11.45 0.70 7.76
C PHE A 86 -10.41 1.31 8.70
N THR A 87 -9.27 1.70 8.13
CA THR A 87 -8.24 2.45 8.87
C THR A 87 -7.45 3.35 7.93
N TYR A 88 -6.68 4.26 8.52
CA TYR A 88 -5.74 5.08 7.77
C TYR A 88 -4.45 4.30 7.49
N MET A 89 -3.92 4.41 6.29
CA MET A 89 -2.64 3.80 5.93
C MET A 89 -2.00 4.53 4.74
N MET A 90 -0.82 4.08 4.31
CA MET A 90 -0.18 4.60 3.10
C MET A 90 -1.06 4.43 1.84
N PRO A 91 -0.96 5.34 0.85
CA PRO A 91 -1.63 5.17 -0.43
C PRO A 91 -1.27 3.86 -1.14
N LYS A 92 -2.21 3.29 -1.89
CA LYS A 92 -1.98 2.05 -2.65
C LYS A 92 -0.82 2.15 -3.65
N ALA A 93 -0.55 3.35 -4.17
CA ALA A 93 0.61 3.62 -5.03
C ALA A 93 1.94 3.42 -4.28
N VAL A 94 2.02 3.87 -3.02
CA VAL A 94 3.21 3.69 -2.17
C VAL A 94 3.39 2.22 -1.81
N GLN A 95 2.31 1.53 -1.48
CA GLN A 95 2.34 0.08 -1.25
C GLN A 95 2.93 -0.68 -2.45
N LYS A 96 2.46 -0.38 -3.66
CA LYS A 96 2.97 -1.00 -4.90
C LYS A 96 4.42 -0.64 -5.16
N LYS A 97 4.81 0.62 -4.94
CA LYS A 97 6.19 1.11 -5.13
C LYS A 97 7.20 0.30 -4.29
N HIS A 98 6.82 -0.11 -3.08
CA HIS A 98 7.67 -0.84 -2.15
C HIS A 98 7.40 -2.37 -2.14
N TRP A 99 6.58 -2.88 -3.06
CA TRP A 99 6.26 -4.32 -3.17
C TRP A 99 5.77 -4.95 -1.85
N LEU A 100 4.98 -4.19 -1.08
CA LEU A 100 4.53 -4.61 0.24
C LEU A 100 3.21 -5.39 0.15
N GLU A 101 3.30 -6.70 0.33
CA GLU A 101 2.16 -7.63 0.31
C GLU A 101 1.60 -7.88 1.73
N LYS A 102 2.46 -7.82 2.75
CA LYS A 102 2.11 -8.00 4.16
C LYS A 102 2.68 -6.84 4.98
N PHE A 103 1.84 -6.18 5.77
CA PHE A 103 2.31 -5.13 6.66
C PHE A 103 1.47 -4.97 7.92
N ILE A 104 2.16 -4.56 8.98
CA ILE A 104 1.57 -4.23 10.27
C ILE A 104 1.20 -2.74 10.27
N ILE A 105 0.07 -2.41 10.86
CA ILE A 105 -0.42 -1.03 10.99
C ILE A 105 -0.44 -0.71 12.48
N LEU A 106 0.19 0.39 12.88
CA LEU A 106 0.20 0.88 14.25
C LEU A 106 -0.50 2.24 14.27
N GLN A 107 -1.68 2.27 14.88
CA GLN A 107 -2.42 3.50 15.11
C GLN A 107 -2.20 3.94 16.55
N ILE A 108 -1.49 5.05 16.72
CA ILE A 108 -1.31 5.70 18.03
C ILE A 108 -2.57 6.50 18.32
N LEU A 109 -3.20 6.22 19.47
CA LEU A 109 -4.41 6.89 19.91
C LEU A 109 -4.10 8.29 20.46
N THR A 110 -5.13 9.12 20.58
CA THR A 110 -4.99 10.52 21.00
C THR A 110 -4.49 10.70 22.42
N ASP A 111 -4.59 9.66 23.27
CA ASP A 111 -3.99 9.62 24.59
C ASP A 111 -2.45 9.50 24.56
N GLY A 112 -1.86 9.22 23.40
CA GLY A 112 -0.42 9.05 23.20
C GLY A 112 0.15 7.77 23.83
N VAL A 113 -0.68 6.93 24.45
CA VAL A 113 -0.27 5.74 25.20
C VAL A 113 -0.83 4.47 24.54
N GLY A 114 -2.08 4.54 24.09
CA GLY A 114 -2.74 3.44 23.43
C GLY A 114 -2.30 3.29 21.98
N ILE A 115 -1.99 2.06 21.58
CA ILE A 115 -1.64 1.69 20.22
C ILE A 115 -2.58 0.58 19.77
N MET A 116 -3.35 0.85 18.72
CA MET A 116 -4.11 -0.17 18.02
C MET A 116 -3.23 -0.81 16.94
N VAL A 117 -3.26 -2.14 16.87
CA VAL A 117 -2.53 -2.89 15.86
C VAL A 117 -3.52 -3.33 14.79
N GLY A 118 -3.18 -3.10 13.53
CA GLY A 118 -3.83 -3.67 12.36
C GLY A 118 -2.87 -4.58 11.62
N ILE A 119 -3.41 -5.54 10.90
CA ILE A 119 -2.65 -6.44 10.02
C ILE A 119 -3.29 -6.33 8.64
N TYR A 120 -2.47 -6.01 7.65
CA TYR A 120 -2.86 -6.11 6.26
C TYR A 120 -2.12 -7.27 5.61
N GLU A 121 -2.87 -8.11 4.91
CA GLU A 121 -2.34 -9.14 4.03
C GLU A 121 -3.11 -9.06 2.70
N GLN A 122 -2.42 -9.13 1.56
CA GLN A 122 -3.06 -8.93 0.25
C GLN A 122 -4.23 -9.88 -0.02
N GLU A 123 -4.14 -11.11 0.46
CA GLU A 123 -5.16 -12.15 0.25
C GLU A 123 -6.33 -12.04 1.26
N PHE A 124 -6.02 -11.83 2.54
CA PHE A 124 -7.01 -11.82 3.61
C PHE A 124 -7.61 -10.44 3.89
N GLY A 125 -6.98 -9.38 3.38
CA GLY A 125 -7.41 -7.99 3.56
C GLY A 125 -6.94 -7.39 4.89
N LEU A 126 -7.66 -6.35 5.32
CA LEU A 126 -7.38 -5.62 6.55
C LEU A 126 -8.08 -6.28 7.75
N THR A 127 -7.28 -6.73 8.71
CA THR A 127 -7.74 -7.20 10.02
C THR A 127 -7.36 -6.15 11.06
N LEU A 128 -8.34 -5.59 11.75
CA LEU A 128 -8.12 -4.69 12.87
C LEU A 128 -8.49 -5.43 14.16
N PRO A 129 -7.54 -6.10 14.85
CA PRO A 129 -7.83 -6.53 16.21
C PRO A 129 -8.21 -5.32 17.06
N THR A 130 -9.37 -5.40 17.72
CA THR A 130 -9.95 -4.36 18.60
C THR A 130 -9.15 -4.11 19.88
N LYS A 131 -7.98 -4.72 20.02
CA LYS A 131 -7.16 -4.64 21.23
C LYS A 131 -6.24 -3.42 21.18
N VAL A 132 -6.35 -2.59 22.21
CA VAL A 132 -5.42 -1.49 22.48
C VAL A 132 -4.25 -2.03 23.29
N PHE A 133 -3.03 -1.70 22.87
CA PHE A 133 -1.79 -2.10 23.53
C PHE A 133 -1.05 -0.85 24.04
N ILE A 134 -0.25 -1.02 25.08
CA ILE A 134 0.79 -0.06 25.47
C ILE A 134 2.13 -0.47 24.84
N ALA A 135 3.11 0.44 24.84
CA ALA A 135 4.44 0.22 24.27
C ALA A 135 5.11 -1.09 24.75
N GLU A 136 5.06 -1.35 26.06
CA GLU A 136 5.70 -2.51 26.69
C GLU A 136 5.18 -3.86 26.15
N GLY A 137 3.89 -3.95 25.79
CA GLY A 137 3.30 -5.14 25.20
C GLY A 137 3.36 -5.19 23.67
N LEU A 138 3.71 -4.09 23.01
CA LEU A 138 3.63 -3.99 21.56
C LEU A 138 4.70 -4.84 20.87
N LYS A 139 5.93 -4.84 21.39
CA LYS A 139 7.07 -5.58 20.81
C LYS A 139 6.73 -7.05 20.61
N ASP A 140 6.15 -7.69 21.61
CA ASP A 140 5.76 -9.10 21.56
C ASP A 140 4.69 -9.38 20.51
N ASN A 141 3.74 -8.45 20.33
CA ASN A 141 2.69 -8.59 19.31
C ASN A 141 3.22 -8.40 17.90
N ILE A 142 4.14 -7.46 17.70
CA ILE A 142 4.85 -7.31 16.41
C ILE A 142 5.64 -8.60 16.12
N LEU A 143 6.40 -9.11 17.09
CA LEU A 143 7.17 -10.35 16.94
C LEU A 143 6.29 -11.57 16.61
N LYS A 144 5.16 -11.73 17.31
CA LYS A 144 4.18 -12.79 17.01
C LYS A 144 3.63 -12.67 15.59
N THR A 145 3.29 -11.46 15.16
CA THR A 145 2.79 -11.21 13.81
C THR A 145 3.85 -11.53 12.75
N LEU A 146 5.09 -11.09 12.96
CA LEU A 146 6.22 -11.43 12.08
C LEU A 146 6.46 -12.94 12.00
N LYS A 147 6.32 -13.67 13.12
CA LYS A 147 6.44 -15.13 13.13
C LYS A 147 5.37 -15.80 12.25
N ILE A 148 4.15 -15.27 12.25
CA ILE A 148 3.06 -15.73 11.38
C ILE A 148 3.37 -15.43 9.92
N PHE A 149 3.75 -14.19 9.58
CA PHE A 149 4.13 -13.80 8.22
C PHE A 149 5.25 -14.69 7.66
N ARG A 150 6.30 -14.93 8.45
CA ARG A 150 7.41 -15.81 8.08
C ARG A 150 6.97 -17.25 7.86
N ARG A 151 5.99 -17.74 8.62
CA ARG A 151 5.45 -19.09 8.43
C ARG A 151 4.69 -19.20 7.11
N GLN A 152 3.78 -18.27 6.85
CA GLN A 152 3.04 -18.21 5.59
C GLN A 152 4.00 -18.10 4.39
N LEU A 153 5.03 -17.24 4.47
CA LEU A 153 6.04 -17.12 3.42
C LEU A 153 6.80 -18.43 3.15
N ARG A 154 7.01 -19.28 4.17
CA ARG A 154 7.62 -20.60 3.97
C ARG A 154 6.66 -21.59 3.33
N GLU A 155 5.39 -21.57 3.72
CA GLU A 155 4.34 -22.42 3.17
C GLU A 155 4.12 -22.10 1.67
N GLU A 156 4.00 -20.82 1.32
CA GLU A 156 3.92 -20.35 -0.07
C GLU A 156 5.12 -20.82 -0.93
N LYS A 157 6.35 -20.70 -0.38
CA LYS A 157 7.56 -21.19 -1.08
C LYS A 157 7.58 -22.70 -1.26
N GLN A 158 7.07 -23.46 -0.30
CA GLN A 158 6.98 -24.92 -0.39
C GLN A 158 5.94 -25.35 -1.42
N GLU A 159 4.79 -24.68 -1.48
CA GLU A 159 3.78 -24.94 -2.53
C GLU A 159 4.32 -24.64 -3.93
N ILE A 160 5.02 -23.52 -4.12
CA ILE A 160 5.70 -23.22 -5.39
C ILE A 160 6.73 -24.29 -5.75
N HIS A 161 7.46 -24.83 -4.76
CA HIS A 161 8.44 -25.89 -4.97
C HIS A 161 7.81 -27.28 -5.21
N TRP A 162 6.61 -27.53 -4.70
CA TRP A 162 5.91 -28.82 -4.81
C TRP A 162 5.09 -28.96 -6.09
N VAL A 163 4.97 -27.92 -6.92
CA VAL A 163 4.43 -28.06 -8.28
C VAL A 163 5.40 -28.95 -9.08
N PRO A 164 5.01 -30.16 -9.53
CA PRO A 164 5.93 -31.05 -10.22
C PRO A 164 6.47 -30.37 -11.49
N ASP A 165 7.80 -30.34 -11.64
CA ASP A 165 8.54 -29.74 -12.76
C ASP A 165 8.02 -30.16 -14.16
N GLY A 166 7.25 -31.24 -14.25
CA GLY A 166 6.68 -31.78 -15.47
C GLY A 166 5.44 -31.07 -16.03
N ILE A 167 4.73 -30.22 -15.26
CA ILE A 167 3.48 -29.59 -15.72
C ILE A 167 3.71 -28.19 -16.34
N MET A 168 4.76 -27.47 -15.92
CA MET A 168 4.94 -26.05 -16.25
C MET A 168 5.53 -25.77 -17.64
N LYS A 169 6.12 -26.73 -18.35
CA LYS A 169 6.79 -26.43 -19.63
C LYS A 169 5.84 -26.24 -20.81
N ASN A 170 4.60 -26.74 -20.72
CA ASN A 170 3.71 -26.87 -21.88
C ASN A 170 2.48 -25.95 -21.84
N GLU A 171 2.05 -25.46 -20.68
CA GLU A 171 0.81 -24.66 -20.57
C GLU A 171 1.02 -23.15 -20.63
N TRP A 172 2.20 -22.63 -20.27
CA TRP A 172 2.49 -21.19 -20.40
C TRP A 172 2.66 -20.68 -21.83
N ARG A 173 2.86 -21.56 -22.83
CA ARG A 173 2.90 -21.20 -24.26
C ARG A 173 1.53 -21.13 -24.95
N ARG A 174 0.45 -21.54 -24.28
CA ARG A 174 -0.90 -21.48 -24.87
C ARG A 174 -1.71 -20.25 -24.46
N LEU A 175 -1.23 -19.49 -23.47
CA LEU A 175 -1.98 -18.37 -22.90
C LEU A 175 -1.32 -16.99 -23.11
N TYR A 176 -0.26 -16.90 -23.91
CA TYR A 176 0.27 -15.65 -24.45
C TYR A 176 0.78 -15.84 -25.87
#